data_AF-A0AAV4SFF4-F1
#
_entry.id   AF-A0AAV4SFF4-F1
#
_cell.length_a   1.000
_cell.length_b   1.000
_cell.length_c   1.000
_cell.angle_alpha   90.00
_cell.angle_beta   90.00
_cell.angle_gamma   90.00
#
_symmetry.space_group_name_H-M   'P 1'
#
loop_
_entity.id
_entity.type
_entity.pdbx_description
1 polymer ?
#
loop_
_entity_poly.entity_id
_entity_poly.type
_entity_poly.pdbx_seq_one_letter_code
_entity_poly.pdbx_strand_id
1 'polypeptide(L)'
;MKLQELMKLRNQNNVKISLQQYTVDFQYNKILKDIRKKGETNIVLEVPTSRIKDVLAEAQKAGMLTEYHNYLITSLDFHTLDLSPFQHSRSNISAFRIVSPDSQYYGREARSWTFGRKENSLKKRNAFDKTALLVDAVNLYARALHAVSTVQAISARSVSCDNTAVWPYGSDLIDAIKKTKNEGDRQGTEVGSRLHFVGEWDPKRSLVFSRNYSRDYSEAKDNLQNITLRVTSIESKPYTMIKKRRLLISDRNYGKKHENGTWVGMIGAVINREVDLAIADLTITLEREEVVDFTMPFMNLGISILLRNPLKVAQKLFSF
;
A
#
# COMPACT_ATOMS: atom_id res chain seq x y z
N MET A 1 -15.44 -0.97 -8.78
CA MET A 1 -15.70 -2.37 -8.37
C MET A 1 -16.80 -2.34 -7.34
N LYS A 2 -17.93 -3.03 -7.53
CA LYS A 2 -18.97 -3.14 -6.49
C LYS A 2 -18.68 -4.36 -5.63
N LEU A 3 -18.67 -4.25 -4.30
CA LEU A 3 -18.43 -5.37 -3.36
C LEU A 3 -19.35 -6.59 -3.63
N GLN A 4 -20.53 -6.35 -4.20
CA GLN A 4 -21.48 -7.39 -4.61
C GLN A 4 -20.93 -8.35 -5.68
N GLU A 5 -19.99 -7.91 -6.52
CA GLU A 5 -19.35 -8.77 -7.54
C GLU A 5 -18.29 -9.69 -6.95
N LEU A 6 -17.59 -9.27 -5.89
CA LEU A 6 -16.64 -10.12 -5.16
C LEU A 6 -17.34 -11.33 -4.52
N MET A 7 -18.60 -11.18 -4.08
CA MET A 7 -19.38 -12.30 -3.56
C MET A 7 -19.72 -13.34 -4.63
N LYS A 8 -19.74 -12.98 -5.92
CA LYS A 8 -19.98 -13.92 -7.02
C LYS A 8 -18.75 -14.81 -7.28
N LEU A 9 -17.54 -14.30 -7.02
CA LEU A 9 -16.28 -15.03 -7.19
C LEU A 9 -16.11 -16.18 -6.19
N ARG A 10 -16.81 -16.14 -5.06
CA ARG A 10 -16.85 -17.24 -4.07
C ARG A 10 -17.21 -18.58 -4.72
N ASN A 11 -18.11 -18.55 -5.70
CA ASN A 11 -18.64 -19.76 -6.32
C ASN A 11 -17.82 -20.26 -7.52
N GLN A 12 -16.98 -19.40 -8.13
CA GLN A 12 -16.26 -19.73 -9.36
C GLN A 12 -14.83 -20.23 -9.12
N ASN A 13 -14.13 -19.71 -8.11
CA ASN A 13 -12.69 -19.96 -7.93
C ASN A 13 -12.33 -20.69 -6.63
N ASN A 14 -13.30 -21.27 -5.91
CA ASN A 14 -13.10 -21.91 -4.61
C ASN A 14 -12.37 -21.01 -3.58
N VAL A 15 -12.53 -19.69 -3.71
CA VAL A 15 -11.92 -18.70 -2.81
C VAL A 15 -12.83 -18.51 -1.60
N LYS A 16 -12.28 -18.74 -0.41
CA LYS A 16 -12.96 -18.47 0.85
C LYS A 16 -12.98 -16.96 1.11
N ILE A 17 -14.17 -16.35 1.04
CA ILE A 17 -14.36 -14.91 1.27
C ILE A 17 -15.11 -14.71 2.58
N SER A 18 -14.50 -14.01 3.54
CA SER A 18 -15.18 -13.55 4.77
C SER A 18 -15.57 -12.08 4.61
N LEU A 19 -16.87 -11.79 4.70
CA LEU A 19 -17.38 -10.42 4.70
C LEU A 19 -17.44 -9.90 6.15
N GLN A 20 -16.81 -8.76 6.41
CA GLN A 20 -16.92 -8.02 7.67
C GLN A 20 -17.45 -6.62 7.36
N GLN A 21 -18.61 -6.27 7.91
CA GLN A 21 -19.21 -4.95 7.74
C GLN A 21 -19.00 -4.13 9.00
N TYR A 22 -18.72 -2.84 8.83
CA TYR A 22 -18.70 -1.88 9.93
C TYR A 22 -20.06 -1.18 10.01
N THR A 23 -20.58 -0.99 11.22
CA THR A 23 -21.68 -0.05 11.46
C THR A 23 -21.11 1.31 11.87
N VAL A 24 -21.89 2.38 11.72
CA VAL A 24 -21.43 3.77 11.97
C VAL A 24 -20.95 3.96 13.41
N ASP A 25 -21.54 3.21 14.35
CA ASP A 25 -21.22 3.24 15.78
C ASP A 25 -20.15 2.21 16.20
N PHE A 26 -19.66 1.38 15.27
CA PHE A 26 -18.73 0.29 15.60
C PHE A 26 -17.26 0.71 15.54
N GLN A 27 -16.51 0.30 16.56
CA GLN A 27 -15.06 0.47 16.62
C GLN A 27 -14.37 -0.55 15.69
N TYR A 28 -13.58 -0.07 14.72
CA TYR A 28 -12.78 -0.90 13.80
C TYR A 28 -11.94 -1.97 14.52
N ASN A 29 -11.51 -1.65 15.74
CA ASN A 29 -10.75 -2.52 16.63
C ASN A 29 -11.35 -3.92 16.80
N LYS A 30 -12.67 -4.04 16.98
CA LYS A 30 -13.32 -5.34 17.22
C LYS A 30 -13.28 -6.22 15.97
N ILE A 31 -13.60 -5.64 14.82
CA ILE A 31 -13.57 -6.33 13.52
C ILE A 31 -12.14 -6.78 13.21
N LEU A 32 -11.15 -5.90 13.39
CA LEU A 32 -9.75 -6.22 13.15
C LEU A 32 -9.26 -7.34 14.08
N LYS A 33 -9.63 -7.31 15.37
CA LYS A 33 -9.33 -8.42 16.30
C LYS A 33 -9.95 -9.74 15.86
N ASP A 34 -11.16 -9.73 15.33
CA ASP A 34 -11.82 -10.95 14.85
C ASP A 34 -11.19 -11.48 13.55
N ILE A 35 -10.79 -10.59 12.64
CA ILE A 35 -10.01 -10.94 11.44
C ILE A 35 -8.67 -11.57 11.85
N ARG A 36 -7.96 -10.95 12.80
CA ARG A 36 -6.69 -11.46 13.33
C ARG A 36 -6.86 -12.84 13.98
N LYS A 37 -7.91 -13.05 14.78
CA LYS A 37 -8.20 -14.35 15.41
C LYS A 37 -8.47 -15.45 14.37
N LYS A 38 -9.06 -15.10 13.23
CA LYS A 38 -9.29 -16.02 12.11
C LYS A 38 -8.03 -16.31 11.29
N GLY A 39 -6.94 -15.56 11.52
CA GLY A 39 -5.69 -15.71 10.78
C GLY A 39 -5.77 -15.23 9.34
N GLU A 40 -6.69 -14.31 9.03
CA GLU A 40 -6.87 -13.79 7.67
C GLU A 40 -5.79 -12.75 7.36
N THR A 41 -5.04 -12.98 6.28
CA THR A 41 -3.89 -12.17 5.89
C THR A 41 -4.14 -11.27 4.68
N ASN A 42 -5.07 -11.64 3.81
CA ASN A 42 -5.40 -10.89 2.59
C ASN A 42 -6.69 -10.11 2.81
N ILE A 43 -6.59 -8.79 2.88
CA ILE A 43 -7.68 -7.91 3.33
C ILE A 43 -8.02 -6.92 2.22
N VAL A 44 -9.27 -6.97 1.74
CA VAL A 44 -9.81 -5.95 0.85
C VAL A 44 -10.52 -4.89 1.68
N LEU A 45 -10.06 -3.65 1.61
CA LEU A 45 -10.57 -2.54 2.40
C LEU A 45 -11.41 -1.59 1.53
N GLU A 46 -12.72 -1.61 1.78
CA GLU A 46 -13.69 -0.68 1.19
C GLU A 46 -14.27 0.24 2.28
N VAL A 47 -13.65 1.40 2.45
CA VAL A 47 -14.12 2.47 3.33
C VAL A 47 -13.94 3.83 2.65
N PRO A 48 -14.70 4.86 3.03
CA PRO A 48 -14.47 6.22 2.54
C PRO A 48 -13.02 6.65 2.78
N THR A 49 -12.43 7.36 1.82
CA THR A 49 -11.01 7.81 1.86
C THR A 49 -10.66 8.51 3.17
N SER A 50 -11.60 9.27 3.74
CA SER A 50 -11.42 9.99 5.00
C SER A 50 -11.16 9.07 6.21
N ARG A 51 -11.66 7.83 6.20
CA ARG A 51 -11.54 6.87 7.31
C ARG A 51 -10.43 5.85 7.14
N ILE A 52 -9.80 5.77 5.96
CA ILE A 52 -8.72 4.80 5.70
C ILE A 52 -7.60 4.96 6.73
N LYS A 53 -7.21 6.18 7.06
CA LYS A 53 -6.17 6.45 8.07
C LYS A 53 -6.54 5.90 9.44
N ASP A 54 -7.79 6.06 9.85
CA ASP A 54 -8.27 5.58 11.15
C ASP A 54 -8.23 4.04 11.20
N VAL A 55 -8.64 3.38 10.11
CA VAL A 55 -8.59 1.92 10.00
C VAL A 55 -7.15 1.42 10.03
N LEU A 56 -6.24 2.04 9.28
CA LEU A 56 -4.82 1.67 9.28
C LEU A 56 -4.17 1.90 10.65
N ALA A 57 -4.53 2.97 11.36
CA ALA A 57 -4.06 3.21 12.72
C ALA A 57 -4.54 2.13 13.70
N GLU A 58 -5.81 1.72 13.62
CA GLU A 58 -6.32 0.62 14.43
C GLU A 58 -5.71 -0.73 14.04
N ALA A 59 -5.44 -0.95 12.74
CA ALA A 59 -4.73 -2.14 12.26
C ALA A 59 -3.29 -2.19 12.79
N GLN A 60 -2.60 -1.06 12.84
CA GLN A 60 -1.27 -0.95 13.45
C GLN A 60 -1.31 -1.37 14.92
N LYS A 61 -2.25 -0.82 15.71
CA LYS A 61 -2.42 -1.16 17.13
C LYS A 61 -2.80 -2.63 17.32
N ALA A 62 -3.55 -3.20 16.38
CA ALA A 62 -3.94 -4.60 16.40
C ALA A 62 -2.79 -5.56 15.97
N GLY A 63 -1.65 -5.04 15.53
CA GLY A 63 -0.54 -5.85 15.02
C GLY A 63 -0.85 -6.49 13.67
N MET A 64 -1.70 -5.84 12.86
CA MET A 64 -2.11 -6.30 11.53
C MET A 64 -1.44 -5.53 10.39
N LEU A 65 -0.56 -4.58 10.70
CA LEU A 65 0.31 -3.92 9.73
C LEU A 65 1.72 -4.55 9.70
N THR A 66 1.76 -5.85 9.43
CA THR A 66 3.00 -6.63 9.30
C THR A 66 3.18 -7.16 7.88
N GLU A 67 4.37 -7.68 7.56
CA GLU A 67 4.69 -8.29 6.26
C GLU A 67 3.78 -9.43 5.82
N TYR A 68 3.16 -10.12 6.78
CA TYR A 68 2.26 -11.22 6.50
C TYR A 68 0.87 -10.76 6.07
N HIS A 69 0.59 -9.46 6.16
CA HIS A 69 -0.71 -8.90 5.80
C HIS A 69 -0.60 -8.11 4.48
N ASN A 70 -1.52 -8.42 3.57
CA ASN A 70 -1.67 -7.74 2.30
C ASN A 70 -3.00 -6.97 2.30
N TYR A 71 -2.95 -5.68 2.01
CA TYR A 71 -4.12 -4.82 1.92
C TYR A 71 -4.37 -4.39 0.47
N LEU A 72 -5.59 -4.59 0.00
CA LEU A 72 -6.08 -4.00 -1.25
C LEU A 72 -7.10 -2.91 -0.93
N ILE A 73 -6.74 -1.66 -1.19
CA ILE A 73 -7.58 -0.49 -0.94
C ILE A 73 -8.31 -0.12 -2.22
N THR A 74 -9.65 -0.09 -2.16
CA THR A 74 -10.49 0.17 -3.33
C THR A 74 -10.72 1.65 -3.61
N SER A 75 -10.32 2.54 -2.70
CA SER A 75 -10.42 3.98 -2.90
C SER A 75 -9.43 4.48 -3.95
N LEU A 76 -9.95 5.22 -4.94
CA LEU A 76 -9.17 5.85 -6.02
C LEU A 76 -8.32 7.03 -5.53
N ASP A 77 -8.74 7.63 -4.41
CA ASP A 77 -8.12 8.82 -3.81
C ASP A 77 -7.04 8.46 -2.77
N PHE A 78 -6.64 7.18 -2.67
CA PHE A 78 -5.70 6.71 -1.64
C PHE A 78 -4.38 7.50 -1.65
N HIS A 79 -3.91 7.86 -2.85
CA HIS A 79 -2.69 8.62 -3.07
C HIS A 79 -2.71 10.03 -2.44
N THR A 80 -3.89 10.56 -2.13
CA THR A 80 -4.03 11.87 -1.49
C THR A 80 -3.78 11.82 0.01
N LEU A 81 -3.80 10.64 0.63
CA LEU A 81 -3.62 10.50 2.06
C LEU A 81 -2.15 10.63 2.43
N ASP A 82 -1.85 11.46 3.44
CA ASP A 82 -0.53 11.42 4.07
C ASP A 82 -0.33 10.10 4.83
N LEU A 83 0.55 9.25 4.28
CA LEU A 83 0.89 7.92 4.79
C LEU A 83 2.08 7.94 5.75
N SER A 84 2.58 9.12 6.14
CA SER A 84 3.78 9.22 6.99
C SER A 84 3.78 8.37 8.25
N PRO A 85 2.67 8.28 8.99
CA PRO A 85 2.58 7.42 10.18
C PRO A 85 2.76 5.91 9.90
N PHE A 86 2.52 5.46 8.67
CA PHE A 86 2.49 4.05 8.28
C PHE A 86 3.71 3.64 7.44
N GLN A 87 4.70 4.52 7.28
CA GLN A 87 5.87 4.28 6.43
C GLN A 87 6.78 3.15 6.91
N HIS A 88 6.76 2.88 8.21
CA HIS A 88 7.48 1.74 8.80
C HIS A 88 6.61 0.49 8.88
N SER A 89 5.37 0.51 8.36
CA SER A 89 4.60 -0.71 8.21
C SER A 89 5.23 -1.59 7.15
N ARG A 90 5.34 -2.88 7.44
CA ARG A 90 5.93 -3.86 6.51
C ARG A 90 4.88 -4.55 5.63
N SER A 91 3.61 -4.17 5.76
CA SER A 91 2.53 -4.73 4.96
C SER A 91 2.59 -4.25 3.52
N ASN A 92 2.25 -5.15 2.59
CA ASN A 92 2.02 -4.76 1.20
C ASN A 92 0.66 -4.09 1.10
N ILE A 93 0.64 -2.81 0.73
CA ILE A 93 -0.59 -2.05 0.52
C ILE A 93 -0.67 -1.69 -0.96
N SER A 94 -1.65 -2.28 -1.65
CA SER A 94 -1.97 -1.99 -3.05
C SER A 94 -3.25 -1.15 -3.13
N ALA A 95 -3.28 -0.20 -4.05
CA ALA A 95 -4.45 0.65 -4.28
C ALA A 95 -4.60 0.98 -5.76
N PHE A 96 -5.78 1.44 -6.14
CA PHE A 96 -6.03 1.95 -7.49
C PHE A 96 -5.92 3.48 -7.51
N ARG A 97 -5.55 4.02 -8.66
CA ARG A 97 -5.48 5.46 -8.92
C ARG A 97 -6.06 5.73 -10.31
N ILE A 98 -6.94 6.73 -10.41
CA ILE A 98 -7.54 7.14 -11.70
C ILE A 98 -6.88 8.39 -12.28
N VAL A 99 -6.45 9.33 -11.42
CA VAL A 99 -5.78 10.56 -11.85
C VAL A 99 -4.28 10.46 -11.60
N SER A 100 -3.47 10.68 -12.63
CA SER A 100 -2.02 10.80 -12.48
C SER A 100 -1.66 12.21 -12.00
N PRO A 101 -0.99 12.39 -10.85
CA PRO A 101 -0.53 13.71 -10.39
C PRO A 101 0.60 14.27 -11.26
N ASP A 102 1.28 13.39 -12.01
CA ASP A 102 2.39 13.72 -12.90
C ASP A 102 1.93 14.19 -14.28
N SER A 103 0.63 14.12 -14.53
CA SER A 103 -0.01 14.65 -15.72
C SER A 103 0.34 16.13 -15.91
N GLN A 104 0.92 16.49 -17.05
CA GLN A 104 1.15 17.90 -17.39
C GLN A 104 -0.15 18.69 -17.53
N TYR A 105 -1.23 17.99 -17.88
CA TYR A 105 -2.56 18.53 -18.06
C TYR A 105 -3.24 18.83 -16.71
N TYR A 106 -3.11 17.96 -15.71
CA TYR A 106 -3.64 18.24 -14.38
C TYR A 106 -2.68 19.04 -13.49
N GLY A 107 -1.37 18.94 -13.74
CA GLY A 107 -0.32 19.58 -12.94
C GLY A 107 -0.31 21.11 -13.03
N ARG A 108 -0.66 21.70 -14.19
CA ARG A 108 -0.76 23.16 -14.35
C ARG A 108 -2.01 23.71 -13.67
N GLU A 109 -3.14 23.05 -13.86
CA GLU A 109 -4.43 23.42 -13.31
C GLU A 109 -4.39 23.26 -11.79
N ALA A 110 -3.92 22.12 -11.28
CA ALA A 110 -3.74 21.88 -9.84
C ALA A 110 -2.88 22.94 -9.14
N ARG A 111 -1.81 23.39 -9.80
CA ARG A 111 -1.01 24.52 -9.31
C ARG A 111 -1.88 25.79 -9.28
N SER A 112 -2.59 26.12 -10.36
CA SER A 112 -3.51 27.28 -10.35
C SER A 112 -4.56 27.23 -9.22
N TRP A 113 -5.18 26.07 -8.99
CA TRP A 113 -6.18 25.86 -7.92
C TRP A 113 -5.59 25.94 -6.50
N THR A 114 -4.33 25.54 -6.31
CA THR A 114 -3.64 25.68 -5.02
C THR A 114 -3.21 27.11 -4.73
N PHE A 115 -2.95 27.91 -5.78
CA PHE A 115 -2.56 29.32 -5.66
C PHE A 115 -3.75 30.31 -5.62
N GLY A 116 -4.89 29.99 -6.25
CA GLY A 116 -6.10 30.82 -6.25
C GLY A 116 -6.88 30.83 -4.93
N ARG A 117 -6.58 29.93 -4.00
CA ARG A 117 -7.24 29.80 -2.70
C ARG A 117 -6.44 30.49 -1.58
N LYS A 118 -6.08 31.76 -1.80
CA LYS A 118 -5.52 32.65 -0.77
C LYS A 118 -6.63 33.38 -0.03
N GLU A 119 -7.47 32.64 0.69
CA GLU A 119 -8.18 33.11 1.88
C GLU A 119 -8.89 31.92 2.53
N ASN A 120 -8.75 31.81 3.85
CA ASN A 120 -9.12 30.69 4.72
C ASN A 120 -8.13 29.52 4.74
N SER A 121 -7.03 29.79 5.44
CA SER A 121 -6.33 28.90 6.36
C SER A 121 -7.21 27.75 6.87
N LEU A 122 -6.72 26.51 6.77
CA LEU A 122 -7.16 25.25 7.43
C LEU A 122 -7.77 24.11 6.59
N LYS A 123 -7.91 24.20 5.26
CA LYS A 123 -8.23 23.00 4.44
C LYS A 123 -7.39 22.89 3.15
N LYS A 124 -6.07 22.75 3.31
CA LYS A 124 -5.18 22.10 2.32
C LYS A 124 -5.50 20.59 2.30
N ARG A 125 -6.63 20.16 1.76
CA ARG A 125 -6.86 18.72 1.52
C ARG A 125 -7.61 18.48 0.21
N ASN A 126 -6.86 17.98 -0.77
CA ASN A 126 -7.06 16.63 -1.32
C ASN A 126 -8.42 16.34 -1.94
N ALA A 127 -8.92 17.25 -2.79
CA ALA A 127 -10.03 16.97 -3.69
C ALA A 127 -9.57 16.89 -5.16
N PHE A 128 -8.36 16.37 -5.39
CA PHE A 128 -7.76 16.35 -6.72
C PHE A 128 -8.62 15.59 -7.74
N ASP A 129 -9.15 14.42 -7.39
CA ASP A 129 -9.82 13.56 -8.37
C ASP A 129 -11.24 14.03 -8.69
N LYS A 130 -12.03 14.43 -7.69
CA LYS A 130 -13.38 14.98 -7.94
C LYS A 130 -13.32 16.26 -8.77
N THR A 131 -12.29 17.08 -8.55
CA THR A 131 -12.05 18.26 -9.36
C THR A 131 -11.53 17.90 -10.76
N ALA A 132 -10.63 16.93 -10.88
CA ALA A 132 -10.17 16.45 -12.19
C ALA A 132 -11.31 15.88 -13.04
N LEU A 133 -12.15 15.02 -12.45
CA LEU A 133 -13.34 14.48 -13.13
C LEU A 133 -14.33 15.58 -13.51
N LEU A 134 -14.44 16.65 -12.72
CA LEU A 134 -15.27 17.81 -13.06
C LEU A 134 -14.68 18.58 -14.24
N VAL A 135 -13.36 18.79 -14.26
CA VAL A 135 -12.64 19.41 -15.38
C VAL A 135 -12.85 18.59 -16.66
N ASP A 136 -12.70 17.26 -16.58
CA ASP A 136 -12.99 16.34 -17.68
C ASP A 136 -14.43 16.44 -18.15
N ALA A 137 -15.40 16.48 -17.23
CA ALA A 137 -16.81 16.58 -17.57
C ALA A 137 -17.14 17.89 -18.28
N VAL A 138 -16.60 19.03 -17.82
CA VAL A 138 -16.78 20.34 -18.45
C VAL A 138 -16.13 20.36 -19.83
N ASN A 139 -14.91 19.84 -19.96
CA ASN A 139 -14.22 19.80 -21.25
C ASN A 139 -14.90 18.85 -22.25
N LEU A 140 -15.42 17.71 -21.79
CA LEU A 140 -16.24 16.81 -22.60
C LEU A 140 -17.47 17.54 -23.13
N TYR A 141 -18.18 18.24 -22.22
CA TYR A 141 -19.38 18.97 -22.56
C TYR A 141 -19.10 20.13 -23.53
N ALA A 142 -18.05 20.91 -23.29
CA ALA A 142 -17.66 22.03 -24.15
C ALA A 142 -17.32 21.56 -25.57
N ARG A 143 -16.58 20.45 -25.72
CA ARG A 143 -16.25 19.85 -27.02
C ARG A 143 -17.49 19.32 -27.74
N ALA A 144 -18.35 18.61 -27.03
CA ALA A 144 -19.60 18.10 -27.60
C ALA A 144 -20.52 19.25 -28.04
N LEU A 145 -20.67 20.29 -27.21
CA LEU A 145 -21.45 21.47 -27.54
C LEU A 145 -20.88 22.21 -28.75
N HIS A 146 -19.55 22.37 -28.82
CA HIS A 146 -18.89 22.97 -29.97
C HIS A 146 -19.19 22.20 -31.26
N ALA A 147 -19.07 20.86 -31.23
CA ALA A 147 -19.34 20.00 -32.39
C ALA A 147 -20.80 20.09 -32.89
N VAL A 148 -21.77 20.27 -31.99
CA VAL A 148 -23.17 20.50 -32.40
C VAL A 148 -23.35 21.92 -32.93
N SER A 149 -22.73 22.91 -32.29
CA SER A 149 -22.84 24.32 -32.68
C SER A 149 -22.25 24.63 -34.06
N THR A 150 -21.29 23.83 -34.52
CA THR A 150 -20.74 23.96 -35.88
C THR A 150 -21.70 23.49 -36.97
N VAL A 151 -22.67 22.63 -36.63
CA VAL A 151 -23.63 22.07 -37.59
C VAL A 151 -24.96 22.84 -37.55
N GLN A 152 -25.37 23.33 -36.37
CA GLN A 152 -26.62 24.07 -36.21
C GLN A 152 -26.51 25.15 -35.13
N ALA A 153 -27.24 26.26 -35.30
CA ALA A 153 -27.34 27.30 -34.29
C ALA A 153 -28.20 26.82 -33.12
N ILE A 154 -27.56 26.61 -31.96
CA ILE A 154 -28.22 26.14 -30.74
C ILE A 154 -28.78 27.33 -29.96
N SER A 155 -30.08 27.29 -29.63
CA SER A 155 -30.70 28.28 -28.74
C SER A 155 -31.05 27.67 -27.39
N ALA A 156 -30.60 28.31 -26.30
CA ALA A 156 -31.03 27.95 -24.95
C ALA A 156 -32.50 28.35 -24.74
N ARG A 157 -33.31 27.41 -24.23
CA ARG A 157 -34.73 27.64 -23.91
C ARG A 157 -34.99 27.19 -22.47
N SER A 158 -35.69 28.02 -21.69
CA SER A 158 -36.20 27.62 -20.38
C SER A 158 -37.35 26.61 -20.57
N VAL A 159 -37.29 25.52 -19.84
CA VAL A 159 -38.29 24.43 -19.86
C VAL A 159 -38.83 24.27 -18.44
N SER A 160 -40.13 23.98 -18.29
CA SER A 160 -40.74 23.70 -16.98
C SER A 160 -40.67 22.20 -16.67
N CYS A 161 -40.63 21.83 -15.40
CA CYS A 161 -40.73 20.42 -14.99
C CYS A 161 -42.18 19.91 -15.03
N ASP A 162 -43.17 20.81 -15.07
CA ASP A 162 -44.60 20.46 -15.05
C ASP A 162 -45.14 20.06 -16.43
N ASN A 163 -44.35 20.27 -17.49
CA ASN A 163 -44.75 19.96 -18.85
C ASN A 163 -43.79 18.97 -19.51
N THR A 164 -44.28 18.29 -20.55
CA THR A 164 -43.52 17.33 -21.35
C THR A 164 -42.70 18.00 -22.45
N ALA A 165 -42.52 19.32 -22.38
CA ALA A 165 -41.76 20.06 -23.37
C ALA A 165 -40.29 19.64 -23.29
N VAL A 166 -39.72 19.22 -24.41
CA VAL A 166 -38.31 18.81 -24.49
C VAL A 166 -37.51 19.87 -25.22
N TRP A 167 -36.25 20.05 -24.83
CA TRP A 167 -35.33 20.89 -25.57
C TRP A 167 -34.96 20.21 -26.90
N PRO A 168 -35.28 20.80 -28.08
CA PRO A 168 -35.17 20.11 -29.37
C PRO A 168 -33.77 19.59 -29.69
N TYR A 169 -32.73 20.33 -29.28
CA TYR A 169 -31.33 19.99 -29.56
C TYR A 169 -30.72 18.99 -28.56
N GLY A 170 -31.51 18.51 -27.59
CA GLY A 170 -31.02 17.64 -26.53
C GLY A 170 -30.50 16.29 -27.01
N SER A 171 -31.17 15.67 -27.99
CA SER A 171 -30.74 14.39 -28.57
C SER A 171 -29.39 14.51 -29.28
N ASP A 172 -29.24 15.56 -30.09
CA ASP A 172 -28.02 15.81 -30.86
C ASP A 172 -26.84 16.05 -29.95
N LEU A 173 -27.05 16.78 -28.85
CA LEU A 173 -26.03 17.00 -27.83
C LEU A 173 -25.65 15.72 -27.10
N ILE A 174 -26.61 14.88 -26.72
CA ILE A 174 -26.34 13.59 -26.07
C ILE A 174 -25.53 12.68 -27.00
N ASP A 175 -25.89 12.63 -28.27
CA ASP A 175 -25.16 11.83 -29.26
C ASP A 175 -23.77 12.37 -29.54
N ALA A 176 -23.59 13.71 -29.55
CA ALA A 176 -22.29 14.34 -29.60
C ALA A 176 -21.44 14.00 -28.37
N ILE A 177 -22.01 14.02 -27.15
CA ILE A 177 -21.31 13.63 -25.92
C ILE A 177 -20.83 12.17 -26.01
N LYS A 178 -21.69 11.24 -26.45
CA LYS A 178 -21.34 9.82 -26.58
C LYS A 178 -20.24 9.56 -27.62
N LYS A 179 -20.22 10.35 -28.71
CA LYS A 179 -19.22 10.24 -29.79
C LYS A 179 -17.91 10.93 -29.45
N THR A 180 -17.94 11.96 -28.61
CA THR A 180 -16.75 12.72 -28.23
C THR A 180 -15.81 11.84 -27.41
N LYS A 181 -14.61 11.62 -27.93
CA LYS A 181 -13.53 11.03 -27.16
C LYS A 181 -12.84 12.12 -26.36
N ASN A 182 -12.79 11.96 -25.04
CA ASN A 182 -11.80 12.65 -24.25
C ASN A 182 -10.56 11.78 -24.15
N GLU A 183 -9.46 12.26 -24.70
CA GLU A 183 -8.13 11.83 -24.27
C GLU A 183 -7.90 12.44 -22.88
N GLY A 184 -8.40 11.75 -21.86
CA GLY A 184 -7.89 11.94 -20.50
C GLY A 184 -6.44 11.49 -20.46
N ASP A 185 -5.60 12.22 -19.71
CA ASP A 185 -4.17 11.94 -19.66
C ASP A 185 -3.89 10.50 -19.18
N ARG A 186 -3.31 9.70 -20.08
CA ARG A 186 -2.90 8.31 -19.82
C ARG A 186 -1.42 8.19 -19.44
N GLN A 187 -0.70 9.31 -19.31
CA GLN A 187 0.72 9.25 -18.98
C GLN A 187 0.91 9.24 -17.46
N GLY A 188 1.05 8.03 -16.92
CA GLY A 188 1.70 7.81 -15.64
C GLY A 188 3.21 7.87 -15.82
N THR A 189 3.81 9.05 -15.71
CA THR A 189 5.27 9.18 -15.60
C THR A 189 5.65 9.07 -14.12
N GLU A 190 6.56 8.16 -13.77
CA GLU A 190 7.08 8.02 -12.42
C GLU A 190 8.00 9.20 -12.08
N VAL A 191 7.56 10.18 -11.28
CA VAL A 191 8.49 11.03 -10.54
C VAL A 191 7.91 11.44 -9.18
N GLY A 192 8.52 10.92 -8.10
CA GLY A 192 8.55 11.63 -6.82
C GLY A 192 7.29 11.55 -5.95
N SER A 193 6.82 10.35 -5.63
CA SER A 193 6.11 10.13 -4.37
C SER A 193 6.34 8.71 -3.87
N ARG A 194 6.21 8.48 -2.57
CA ARG A 194 6.49 7.20 -1.87
C ARG A 194 5.55 6.05 -2.26
N LEU A 195 4.69 6.26 -3.26
CA LEU A 195 3.83 5.25 -3.86
C LEU A 195 4.40 4.90 -5.24
N HIS A 196 4.70 3.63 -5.44
CA HIS A 196 5.25 3.14 -6.70
C HIS A 196 4.13 2.74 -7.66
N PHE A 197 4.25 3.16 -8.91
CA PHE A 197 3.32 2.76 -9.96
C PHE A 197 3.69 1.36 -10.47
N VAL A 198 2.79 0.39 -10.32
CA VAL A 198 3.08 -1.02 -10.61
C VAL A 198 2.46 -1.53 -11.91
N GLY A 199 1.45 -0.85 -12.45
CA GLY A 199 0.79 -1.27 -13.68
C GLY A 199 -0.49 -0.50 -13.99
N GLU A 200 -1.00 -0.72 -15.19
CA GLU A 200 -2.22 -0.14 -15.73
C GLU A 200 -3.25 -1.24 -15.95
N TRP A 201 -4.52 -0.94 -15.67
CA TRP A 201 -5.62 -1.85 -15.96
C TRP A 201 -6.48 -1.28 -17.10
N ASP A 202 -6.60 -2.04 -18.18
CA ASP A 202 -7.49 -1.74 -19.29
C ASP A 202 -8.59 -2.82 -19.39
N PRO A 203 -9.88 -2.46 -19.50
CA PRO A 203 -10.96 -3.44 -19.59
C PRO A 203 -10.84 -4.44 -20.73
N LYS A 204 -10.17 -4.08 -21.84
CA LYS A 204 -9.95 -4.91 -23.02
C LYS A 204 -8.63 -5.68 -22.93
N ARG A 205 -7.57 -5.04 -22.44
CA ARG A 205 -6.21 -5.62 -22.38
C ARG A 205 -5.87 -6.27 -21.04
N SER A 206 -6.79 -6.23 -20.08
CA SER A 206 -6.59 -6.66 -18.69
C SER A 206 -5.46 -5.89 -17.99
N LEU A 207 -4.93 -6.41 -16.88
CA LEU A 207 -3.86 -5.80 -16.12
C LEU A 207 -2.52 -5.93 -16.86
N VAL A 208 -1.88 -4.80 -17.14
CA VAL A 208 -0.56 -4.70 -17.75
C VAL A 208 0.40 -4.14 -16.70
N PHE A 209 1.35 -4.95 -16.25
CA PHE A 209 2.36 -4.51 -15.30
C PHE A 209 3.40 -3.62 -15.99
N SER A 210 3.76 -2.51 -15.34
CA SER A 210 4.80 -1.59 -15.81
C SER A 210 6.19 -2.22 -15.71
N ARG A 211 6.43 -2.94 -14.60
CA ARG A 211 7.66 -3.70 -14.39
C ARG A 211 7.45 -5.16 -14.76
N ASN A 212 8.38 -5.71 -15.53
CA ASN A 212 8.35 -7.12 -15.88
C ASN A 212 9.05 -7.93 -14.77
N TYR A 213 8.41 -8.03 -13.60
CA TYR A 213 8.93 -8.77 -12.44
C TYR A 213 9.41 -10.18 -12.81
N SER A 214 8.70 -10.83 -13.74
CA SER A 214 9.05 -12.16 -14.25
C SER A 214 10.42 -12.17 -14.96
N ARG A 215 10.74 -11.11 -15.70
CA ARG A 215 12.02 -10.95 -16.41
C ARG A 215 13.16 -10.64 -15.43
N ASP A 216 12.93 -9.71 -14.50
CA ASP A 216 13.91 -9.37 -13.46
C ASP A 216 14.23 -10.59 -12.58
N TYR A 217 13.21 -11.40 -12.24
CA TYR A 217 13.38 -12.64 -11.51
C TYR A 217 14.13 -13.70 -12.32
N SER A 218 13.83 -13.88 -13.61
CA SER A 218 14.58 -14.82 -14.46
C SER A 218 16.04 -14.40 -14.64
N GLU A 219 16.28 -13.10 -14.84
CA GLU A 219 17.62 -12.55 -15.03
C GLU A 219 18.42 -12.63 -13.73
N ALA A 220 17.81 -12.35 -12.57
CA ALA A 220 18.42 -12.57 -11.27
C ALA A 220 18.74 -14.06 -11.06
N LYS A 221 17.82 -14.97 -11.39
CA LYS A 221 18.03 -16.42 -11.27
C LYS A 221 19.18 -16.91 -12.16
N ASP A 222 19.29 -16.41 -13.38
CA ASP A 222 20.33 -16.79 -14.33
C ASP A 222 21.69 -16.19 -13.92
N ASN A 223 21.71 -14.96 -13.42
CA ASN A 223 22.91 -14.31 -12.87
C ASN A 223 23.39 -14.97 -11.57
N LEU A 224 22.53 -15.66 -10.83
CA LEU A 224 22.88 -16.37 -9.60
C LEU A 224 23.45 -17.78 -9.85
N GLN A 225 23.47 -18.28 -11.09
CA GLN A 225 24.06 -19.57 -11.40
C GLN A 225 25.60 -19.50 -11.31
N ASN A 226 26.21 -20.49 -10.64
CA ASN A 226 27.66 -20.59 -10.42
C ASN A 226 28.30 -19.52 -9.50
N ILE A 227 27.51 -18.86 -8.65
CA ILE A 227 28.04 -17.99 -7.58
C ILE A 227 28.12 -18.79 -6.27
N THR A 228 29.29 -18.80 -5.63
CA THR A 228 29.45 -19.31 -4.26
C THR A 228 29.41 -18.12 -3.30
N LEU A 229 28.33 -18.01 -2.53
CA LEU A 229 28.17 -16.95 -1.53
C LEU A 229 28.98 -17.26 -0.26
N ARG A 230 29.75 -16.28 0.20
CA ARG A 230 30.41 -16.30 1.50
C ARG A 230 29.39 -15.89 2.56
N VAL A 231 28.99 -16.84 3.40
CA VAL A 231 27.97 -16.63 4.42
C VAL A 231 28.60 -16.59 5.82
N THR A 232 28.21 -15.60 6.63
CA THR A 232 28.55 -15.55 8.06
C THR A 232 27.34 -15.88 8.95
N SER A 233 27.60 -16.44 10.13
CA SER A 233 26.61 -16.76 11.15
C SER A 233 27.25 -16.80 12.53
N ILE A 234 26.45 -16.69 13.59
CA ILE A 234 26.86 -16.83 14.98
C ILE A 234 26.28 -18.12 15.57
N GLU A 235 27.02 -18.78 16.46
CA GLU A 235 26.51 -19.95 17.19
C GLU A 235 25.39 -19.54 18.16
N SER A 236 24.14 -19.82 17.78
CA SER A 236 22.95 -19.56 18.60
C SER A 236 22.05 -20.78 18.58
N LYS A 237 21.82 -21.42 19.74
CA LYS A 237 20.90 -22.56 19.82
C LYS A 237 19.45 -22.05 19.83
N PRO A 238 18.54 -22.63 19.02
CA PRO A 238 18.69 -23.83 18.18
C PRO A 238 19.04 -23.56 16.70
N TYR A 239 19.30 -22.31 16.32
CA TYR A 239 19.43 -21.86 14.92
C TYR A 239 20.74 -22.29 14.25
N THR A 240 21.88 -22.05 14.90
CA THR A 240 23.21 -22.37 14.39
C THR A 240 23.92 -23.22 15.42
N MET A 241 24.15 -24.49 15.08
CA MET A 241 24.77 -25.46 15.97
C MET A 241 25.87 -26.22 15.25
N ILE A 242 27.02 -26.33 15.91
CA ILE A 242 28.11 -27.17 15.43
C ILE A 242 27.66 -28.63 15.54
N LYS A 243 27.56 -29.30 14.39
CA LYS A 243 27.45 -30.75 14.35
C LYS A 243 28.75 -31.32 14.92
N LYS A 244 28.69 -32.03 16.06
CA LYS A 244 29.84 -32.58 16.81
C LYS A 244 30.99 -32.97 15.85
N ARG A 245 32.13 -32.26 15.97
CA ARG A 245 33.37 -32.28 15.15
C ARG A 245 33.57 -31.09 14.20
N ARG A 246 33.76 -29.88 14.75
CA ARG A 246 34.74 -28.85 14.30
C ARG A 246 34.50 -27.54 15.04
N LEU A 247 35.53 -26.98 15.68
CA LEU A 247 35.50 -25.64 16.26
C LEU A 247 35.47 -24.61 15.12
N LEU A 248 34.47 -23.74 15.09
CA LEU A 248 34.51 -22.51 14.30
C LEU A 248 34.87 -21.36 15.24
N ILE A 249 35.92 -20.64 14.88
CA ILE A 249 36.29 -19.35 15.46
C ILE A 249 35.76 -18.30 14.49
N SER A 250 34.82 -17.48 14.96
CA SER A 250 34.50 -16.18 14.39
C SER A 250 33.84 -15.35 15.49
N ASP A 251 34.11 -14.05 15.51
CA ASP A 251 33.76 -13.13 16.58
C ASP A 251 32.26 -13.19 16.92
N ARG A 252 31.95 -13.37 18.21
CA ARG A 252 30.60 -13.60 18.74
C ARG A 252 29.75 -12.33 18.80
N ASN A 253 29.76 -11.51 17.75
CA ASN A 253 29.04 -10.23 17.74
C ASN A 253 28.11 -10.12 16.52
N TYR A 254 26.84 -9.81 16.80
CA TYR A 254 25.83 -9.58 15.78
C TYR A 254 26.11 -8.36 14.92
N GLY A 255 26.65 -7.30 15.52
CA GLY A 255 26.67 -5.98 14.89
C GLY A 255 26.42 -4.88 15.90
N LYS A 256 27.46 -4.11 16.21
CA LYS A 256 27.36 -2.90 17.06
C LYS A 256 28.09 -1.75 16.40
N LYS A 257 27.46 -0.58 16.40
CA LYS A 257 28.05 0.69 15.96
C LYS A 257 28.96 1.24 17.07
N HIS A 258 30.17 1.63 16.70
CA HIS A 258 31.09 2.38 17.56
C HIS A 258 30.84 3.89 17.45
N GLU A 259 31.33 4.67 18.41
CA GLU A 259 31.17 6.14 18.43
C GLU A 259 31.79 6.83 17.21
N ASN A 260 32.85 6.24 16.65
CA ASN A 260 33.48 6.67 15.40
C ASN A 260 32.67 6.34 14.13
N GLY A 261 31.49 5.73 14.27
CA GLY A 261 30.61 5.34 13.17
C GLY A 261 30.92 3.99 12.53
N THR A 262 31.99 3.29 12.93
CA THR A 262 32.34 1.98 12.36
C THR A 262 31.47 0.87 12.96
N TRP A 263 31.28 -0.19 12.17
CA TRP A 263 30.52 -1.38 12.57
C TRP A 263 31.45 -2.58 12.71
N VAL A 264 31.22 -3.39 13.74
CA VAL A 264 31.93 -4.66 13.99
C VAL A 264 30.97 -5.84 13.94
N GLY A 265 31.48 -7.07 13.96
CA GLY A 265 30.67 -8.30 13.94
C GLY A 265 30.06 -8.57 12.55
N MET A 266 28.96 -9.32 12.51
CA MET A 266 28.35 -9.74 11.24
C MET A 266 27.93 -8.55 10.36
N ILE A 267 27.36 -7.49 10.95
CA ILE A 267 27.03 -6.26 10.20
C ILE A 267 28.28 -5.60 9.60
N GLY A 268 29.36 -5.50 10.39
CA GLY A 268 30.64 -4.94 9.90
C GLY A 268 31.22 -5.74 8.73
N ALA A 269 31.20 -7.08 8.83
CA ALA A 269 31.69 -7.97 7.78
C ALA A 269 30.91 -7.81 6.45
N VAL A 270 29.59 -7.60 6.52
CA VAL A 270 28.75 -7.33 5.33
C VAL A 270 29.08 -5.96 4.74
N ILE A 271 29.19 -4.91 5.57
CA ILE A 271 29.52 -3.55 5.12
C ILE A 271 30.90 -3.52 4.43
N ASN A 272 31.88 -4.22 4.99
CA ASN A 272 33.23 -4.31 4.45
C ASN A 272 33.34 -5.26 3.22
N ARG A 273 32.24 -5.90 2.80
CA ARG A 273 32.19 -6.91 1.73
C ARG A 273 33.13 -8.12 1.95
N GLU A 274 33.44 -8.40 3.21
CA GLU A 274 34.19 -9.61 3.61
C GLU A 274 33.33 -10.86 3.43
N VAL A 275 32.02 -10.70 3.58
CA VAL A 275 31.00 -11.73 3.37
C VAL A 275 29.86 -11.16 2.54
N ASP A 276 29.17 -12.03 1.82
CA ASP A 276 28.12 -11.65 0.88
C ASP A 276 26.74 -11.68 1.56
N LEU A 277 26.57 -12.51 2.61
CA LEU A 277 25.33 -12.64 3.36
C LEU A 277 25.60 -13.00 4.84
N ALA A 278 24.77 -12.49 5.74
CA ALA A 278 24.72 -12.91 7.13
C ALA A 278 23.39 -13.63 7.42
N ILE A 279 23.45 -14.86 7.94
CA ILE A 279 22.28 -15.65 8.34
C ILE A 279 22.37 -15.95 9.83
N ALA A 280 21.53 -15.31 10.63
CA ALA A 280 21.47 -15.48 12.07
C ALA A 280 20.11 -15.05 12.62
N ASP A 281 19.88 -15.29 13.92
CA ASP A 281 18.83 -14.71 14.75
C ASP A 281 19.07 -13.21 15.02
N LEU A 282 19.31 -12.46 13.95
CA LEU A 282 19.65 -11.04 13.97
C LEU A 282 18.39 -10.19 14.08
N THR A 283 18.26 -9.43 15.18
CA THR A 283 17.18 -8.46 15.33
C THR A 283 17.33 -7.32 14.34
N ILE A 284 16.27 -7.04 13.57
CA ILE A 284 16.22 -5.91 12.64
C ILE A 284 15.91 -4.64 13.45
N THR A 285 16.82 -3.66 13.39
CA THR A 285 16.69 -2.36 14.07
C THR A 285 16.92 -1.24 13.06
N LEU A 286 16.36 -0.05 13.34
CA LEU A 286 16.49 1.12 12.45
C LEU A 286 17.97 1.43 12.14
N GLU A 287 18.83 1.46 13.15
CA GLU A 287 20.26 1.74 12.97
C GLU A 287 20.97 0.73 12.05
N ARG A 288 20.51 -0.53 12.03
CA ARG A 288 21.09 -1.58 11.16
C ARG A 288 20.54 -1.46 9.73
N GLU A 289 19.25 -1.16 9.57
CA GLU A 289 18.63 -0.94 8.26
C GLU A 289 19.22 0.27 7.51
N GLU A 290 19.80 1.24 8.22
CA GLU A 290 20.49 2.38 7.59
C GLU A 290 21.79 2.00 6.88
N VAL A 291 22.39 0.84 7.20
CA VAL A 291 23.72 0.45 6.72
C VAL A 291 23.77 -0.87 5.97
N VAL A 292 22.75 -1.73 6.13
CA VAL A 292 22.60 -2.98 5.38
C VAL A 292 21.14 -3.20 5.00
N ASP A 293 20.92 -3.88 3.88
CA ASP A 293 19.59 -4.30 3.46
C ASP A 293 19.19 -5.62 4.16
N PHE A 294 17.97 -5.67 4.68
CA PHE A 294 17.38 -6.88 5.25
C PHE A 294 16.34 -7.49 4.32
N THR A 295 16.21 -8.82 4.38
CA THR A 295 15.07 -9.51 3.79
C THR A 295 13.81 -9.27 4.62
N MET A 296 12.65 -9.71 4.10
CA MET A 296 11.45 -9.86 4.93
C MET A 296 11.75 -10.81 6.12
N PRO A 297 11.41 -10.45 7.37
CA PRO A 297 11.46 -11.36 8.50
C PRO A 297 10.83 -12.72 8.23
N PHE A 298 11.55 -13.75 8.63
CA PHE A 298 11.04 -15.12 8.61
C PHE A 298 10.48 -15.56 9.97
N MET A 299 10.69 -14.79 11.04
CA MET A 299 10.14 -15.03 12.39
C MET A 299 9.77 -13.71 13.09
N ASN A 300 8.58 -13.68 13.70
CA ASN A 300 8.14 -12.58 14.56
C ASN A 300 8.27 -12.97 16.04
N LEU A 301 9.09 -12.22 16.77
CA LEU A 301 9.32 -12.39 18.20
C LEU A 301 9.15 -11.05 18.92
N GLY A 302 8.79 -11.12 20.19
CA GLY A 302 8.68 -9.97 21.08
C GLY A 302 9.44 -10.21 22.38
N ILE A 303 9.65 -9.14 23.14
CA ILE A 303 10.30 -9.23 24.45
C ILE A 303 9.34 -9.92 25.41
N SER A 304 9.76 -11.05 25.97
CA SER A 304 9.03 -11.78 27.01
C SER A 304 9.88 -11.86 28.28
N ILE A 305 9.24 -11.78 29.44
CA ILE A 305 9.91 -11.88 30.74
C ILE A 305 9.81 -13.32 31.22
N LEU A 306 10.97 -13.97 31.44
CA LEU A 306 11.05 -15.28 32.05
C LEU A 306 11.34 -15.14 33.55
N LEU A 307 10.40 -15.56 34.39
CA LEU A 307 10.58 -15.62 35.84
C LEU A 307 10.71 -17.06 36.29
N ARG A 308 11.62 -17.31 37.25
CA ARG A 308 11.68 -18.60 37.93
C ARG A 308 10.37 -18.80 38.68
N ASN A 309 9.71 -19.94 38.47
CA ASN A 309 8.54 -20.31 39.25
C ASN A 309 8.92 -20.34 40.75
N PRO A 310 8.29 -19.53 41.62
CA PRO A 310 8.61 -19.57 43.04
C PRO A 310 8.32 -20.97 43.57
N LEU A 311 9.29 -21.54 44.29
CA LEU A 311 9.06 -22.77 45.04
C LEU A 311 7.89 -22.51 45.98
N LYS A 312 6.85 -23.34 45.93
CA LYS A 312 5.79 -23.33 46.94
C LYS A 312 6.46 -23.60 48.28
N VAL A 313 6.66 -22.56 49.09
CA VAL A 313 7.03 -22.75 50.49
C VAL A 313 5.86 -23.50 51.10
N ALA A 314 6.09 -24.74 51.53
CA ALA A 314 5.10 -25.47 52.29
C ALA A 314 4.76 -24.61 53.51
N GLN A 315 3.53 -24.10 53.57
CA GLN A 315 3.03 -23.44 54.75
C GLN A 315 3.16 -24.45 55.89
N LYS A 316 4.05 -24.20 56.85
CA LYS A 316 4.06 -24.96 58.11
C LYS A 316 2.72 -24.66 58.76
N LEU A 317 1.79 -25.60 58.64
CA LEU A 317 0.40 -25.46 59.11
C LEU A 317 0.29 -25.44 60.65
N PHE A 318 1.40 -25.61 61.38
CA PHE A 318 1.44 -25.52 62.83
C PHE A 318 2.77 -24.90 63.26
N SER A 319 2.71 -23.69 63.82
CA SER A 319 3.70 -23.21 64.79
C SER A 319 3.03 -23.31 66.16
N PHE A 320 3.52 -24.23 66.99
CA PHE A 320 3.22 -24.25 68.43
C PHE A 320 4.00 -23.15 69.13
#